data_AF-A0A9E5NDY3-F1
#
_entry.id   AF-A0A9E5NDY3-F1
#
_cell.length_a   1.000
_cell.length_b   1.000
_cell.length_c   1.000
_cell.angle_alpha   90.00
_cell.angle_beta   90.00
_cell.angle_gamma   90.00
#
_symmetry.space_group_name_H-M   'P 1'
#
loop_
_entity.id
_entity.type
_entity.pdbx_description
1 polymer ?
#
loop_
_entity_poly.entity_id
_entity_poly.type
_entity_poly.pdbx_seq_one_letter_code
_entity_poly.pdbx_strand_id
1 'polypeptide(L)'
;MSTRKALIAEVLAYSLALLPILAGCGESPPVDTSLLTGEPCAPPCWQGLTPGVSTEEEVNEFVLTSELVDQSTLFRGKTTRASGEVVGETVQWWSTADMANAPRQFGNRMHIVDGLLEHLTVFLDVDVTLEDLLERYGPPEKFTAWHEGVEVWYVKVTLYYPRDGFMTTLIIPPHDAQLRPESEVVTVWYFQRAPLEEFLELSRDIGYPTVSDEVLQDWHGYGPIELRP
;
A
#
# COMPACT_ATOMS: atom_id res chain seq x y z
N MET A 1 -72.25 -3.35 0.54
CA MET A 1 -71.16 -3.47 -0.46
C MET A 1 -70.38 -2.15 -0.69
N SER A 2 -70.34 -1.21 0.26
CA SER A 2 -69.78 0.15 -0.01
C SER A 2 -68.60 0.56 0.89
N THR A 3 -68.16 -0.27 1.84
CA THR A 3 -67.13 0.10 2.84
C THR A 3 -65.75 -0.56 2.61
N ARG A 4 -65.63 -1.53 1.69
CA ARG A 4 -64.33 -2.20 1.42
C ARG A 4 -63.42 -1.45 0.44
N LYS A 5 -63.92 -0.45 -0.29
CA LYS A 5 -63.13 0.28 -1.30
C LYS A 5 -62.32 1.45 -0.72
N ALA A 6 -62.66 1.95 0.46
CA ALA A 6 -61.96 3.07 1.09
C ALA A 6 -60.66 2.65 1.82
N LEU A 7 -60.62 1.46 2.40
CA LEU A 7 -59.46 1.00 3.20
C LEU A 7 -58.23 0.62 2.36
N ILE A 8 -58.40 0.32 1.07
CA ILE A 8 -57.30 -0.13 0.19
C ILE A 8 -56.47 1.06 -0.34
N ALA A 9 -57.06 2.26 -0.42
CA ALA A 9 -56.38 3.45 -0.93
C ALA A 9 -55.39 4.05 0.09
N GLU A 10 -55.67 3.96 1.39
CA GLU A 10 -54.77 4.48 2.44
C GLU A 10 -53.52 3.60 2.65
N VAL A 11 -53.62 2.27 2.48
CA VAL A 11 -52.47 1.36 2.61
C VAL A 11 -51.47 1.51 1.43
N LEU A 12 -51.96 1.88 0.23
CA LEU A 12 -51.12 2.17 -0.94
C LEU A 12 -50.38 3.51 -0.85
N ALA A 13 -50.96 4.50 -0.15
CA ALA A 13 -50.29 5.79 0.08
C ALA A 13 -49.14 5.68 1.09
N TYR A 14 -49.27 4.82 2.11
CA TYR A 14 -48.19 4.57 3.08
C TYR A 14 -47.06 3.68 2.52
N SER A 15 -47.33 2.84 1.52
CA SER A 15 -46.30 1.99 0.89
C SER A 15 -45.44 2.73 -0.14
N LEU A 16 -45.92 3.86 -0.69
CA LEU A 16 -45.11 4.71 -1.59
C LEU A 16 -44.17 5.69 -0.85
N ALA A 17 -44.44 5.99 0.43
CA ALA A 17 -43.63 6.92 1.23
C ALA A 17 -42.41 6.26 1.92
N LEU A 18 -42.30 4.93 1.87
CA LEU A 18 -41.18 4.16 2.44
C LEU A 18 -40.07 3.82 1.43
N LEU A 19 -40.22 4.22 0.16
CA LEU A 19 -39.25 3.98 -0.90
C LEU A 19 -37.98 4.87 -0.95
N PRO A 20 -37.83 6.00 -0.24
CA PRO A 20 -36.58 6.77 -0.32
C PRO A 20 -35.47 6.29 0.63
N ILE A 21 -35.67 5.24 1.43
CA ILE A 21 -34.67 4.76 2.42
C ILE A 21 -33.71 3.70 1.83
N LEU A 22 -34.02 3.11 0.67
CA LEU A 22 -33.26 1.97 0.12
C LEU A 22 -32.21 2.32 -0.95
N ALA A 23 -32.01 3.61 -1.26
CA ALA A 23 -31.06 4.04 -2.29
C ALA A 23 -29.82 4.76 -1.72
N GLY A 24 -29.50 4.54 -0.45
CA GLY A 24 -28.20 4.92 0.11
C GLY A 24 -27.12 3.91 -0.29
N CYS A 25 -26.92 3.67 -1.59
CA CYS A 25 -25.70 3.04 -2.06
C CYS A 25 -24.61 4.10 -1.90
N GLY A 26 -23.90 4.08 -0.77
CA GLY A 26 -22.64 4.82 -0.66
C GLY A 26 -21.73 4.35 -1.78
N GLU A 27 -21.20 5.28 -2.57
CA GLU A 27 -20.13 4.95 -3.51
C GLU A 27 -18.98 4.34 -2.70
N SER A 28 -18.48 3.20 -3.14
CA SER A 28 -17.28 2.62 -2.53
C SER A 28 -16.15 3.63 -2.66
N PRO A 29 -15.28 3.77 -1.64
CA PRO A 29 -14.13 4.66 -1.74
C PRO A 29 -13.30 4.28 -2.98
N PRO A 30 -12.69 5.27 -3.66
CA PRO A 30 -11.82 4.99 -4.78
C PRO A 30 -10.64 4.12 -4.31
N VAL A 31 -10.25 3.19 -5.17
CA VAL A 31 -9.10 2.31 -4.92
C VAL A 31 -7.95 2.69 -5.86
N ASP A 32 -6.73 2.67 -5.35
CA ASP A 32 -5.56 2.96 -6.16
C ASP A 32 -5.19 1.76 -7.05
N THR A 33 -5.12 2.00 -8.36
CA THR A 33 -4.71 1.00 -9.36
C THR A 33 -3.43 1.41 -10.11
N SER A 34 -2.80 2.51 -9.68
CA SER A 34 -1.67 3.14 -10.38
C SER A 34 -0.47 2.22 -10.58
N LEU A 35 -0.24 1.29 -9.64
CA LEU A 35 0.83 0.29 -9.76
C LEU A 35 0.66 -0.59 -11.02
N LEU A 36 -0.56 -0.93 -11.38
CA LEU A 36 -0.86 -1.78 -12.54
C LEU A 36 -1.04 -0.96 -13.82
N THR A 37 -1.80 0.13 -13.72
CA THR A 37 -2.20 0.94 -14.89
C THR A 37 -1.13 1.94 -15.31
N GLY A 38 -0.28 2.39 -14.36
CA GLY A 38 0.60 3.53 -14.56
C GLY A 38 -0.14 4.87 -14.62
N GLU A 39 -1.40 4.92 -14.20
CA GLU A 39 -2.23 6.14 -14.17
C GLU A 39 -2.51 6.57 -12.71
N PRO A 40 -2.35 7.85 -12.36
CA PRO A 40 -1.94 8.96 -13.23
C PRO A 40 -0.44 8.95 -13.58
N CYS A 41 0.36 8.11 -12.91
CA CYS A 41 1.77 7.92 -13.20
C CYS A 41 2.24 6.52 -12.76
N ALA A 42 3.41 6.10 -13.25
CA ALA A 42 4.06 4.85 -12.89
C ALA A 42 5.21 5.09 -11.88
N PRO A 43 5.68 4.06 -11.15
CA PRO A 43 6.82 4.15 -10.24
C PRO A 43 8.04 4.90 -10.86
N PRO A 44 8.74 5.73 -10.07
CA PRO A 44 8.61 5.96 -8.63
C PRO A 44 7.46 6.89 -8.24
N CYS A 45 6.67 7.36 -9.21
CA CYS A 45 5.58 8.28 -8.94
C CYS A 45 4.35 7.51 -8.44
N TRP A 46 3.68 8.08 -7.43
CA TRP A 46 2.42 7.61 -6.90
C TRP A 46 1.44 8.79 -6.82
N GLN A 47 0.33 8.72 -7.57
CA GLN A 47 -0.70 9.77 -7.57
C GLN A 47 -0.16 11.19 -7.85
N GLY A 48 0.88 11.30 -8.69
CA GLY A 48 1.55 12.57 -9.02
C GLY A 48 2.69 12.95 -8.07
N LEU A 49 2.85 12.25 -6.95
CA LEU A 49 3.93 12.48 -5.99
C LEU A 49 5.15 11.63 -6.34
N THR A 50 6.32 12.25 -6.48
CA THR A 50 7.58 11.59 -6.84
C THR A 50 8.64 11.82 -5.76
N PRO A 51 9.18 10.76 -5.15
CA PRO A 51 10.30 10.84 -4.23
C PRO A 51 11.51 11.61 -4.80
N GLY A 52 12.09 12.50 -3.98
CA GLY A 52 13.19 13.40 -4.34
C GLY A 52 12.80 14.60 -5.21
N VAL A 53 11.53 14.70 -5.62
CA VAL A 53 11.02 15.78 -6.49
C VAL A 53 9.87 16.54 -5.82
N SER A 54 8.88 15.82 -5.29
CA SER A 54 7.71 16.45 -4.68
C SER A 54 8.06 17.14 -3.37
N THR A 55 7.54 18.36 -3.23
CA THR A 55 7.73 19.20 -2.07
C THR A 55 6.78 18.85 -0.93
N GLU A 56 7.12 19.29 0.28
CA GLU A 56 6.23 19.22 1.45
C GLU A 56 4.87 19.89 1.18
N GLU A 57 4.83 21.00 0.44
CA GLU A 57 3.58 21.69 0.08
C GLU A 57 2.68 20.82 -0.81
N GLU A 58 3.24 20.19 -1.84
CA GLU A 58 2.51 19.27 -2.73
C GLU A 58 2.00 18.04 -1.99
N VAL A 59 2.81 17.47 -1.09
CA VAL A 59 2.40 16.36 -0.22
C VAL A 59 1.23 16.79 0.68
N ASN A 60 1.31 17.99 1.27
CA ASN A 60 0.27 18.52 2.13
C ASN A 60 -1.03 18.80 1.36
N GLU A 61 -0.94 19.35 0.15
CA GLU A 61 -2.09 19.52 -0.73
C GLU A 61 -2.74 18.18 -1.03
N PHE A 62 -1.97 17.20 -1.52
CA PHE A 62 -2.47 15.86 -1.83
C PHE A 62 -3.19 15.22 -0.63
N VAL A 63 -2.54 15.22 0.54
CA VAL A 63 -3.08 14.59 1.75
C VAL A 63 -4.40 15.23 2.17
N LEU A 64 -4.59 16.54 1.97
CA LEU A 64 -5.80 17.24 2.37
C LEU A 64 -6.95 17.14 1.36
N THR A 65 -6.64 16.89 0.08
CA THR A 65 -7.64 16.90 -0.99
C THR A 65 -7.96 15.53 -1.57
N SER A 66 -7.09 14.53 -1.36
CA SER A 66 -7.22 13.21 -1.97
C SER A 66 -8.31 12.36 -1.30
N GLU A 67 -9.15 11.75 -2.12
CA GLU A 67 -10.16 10.77 -1.68
C GLU A 67 -9.54 9.41 -1.28
N LEU A 68 -8.25 9.18 -1.61
CA LEU A 68 -7.49 7.99 -1.20
C LEU A 68 -6.96 8.09 0.25
N VAL A 69 -7.17 9.23 0.91
CA VAL A 69 -6.70 9.50 2.28
C VAL A 69 -7.90 9.64 3.20
N ASP A 70 -8.11 8.65 4.07
CA ASP A 70 -9.07 8.76 5.15
C ASP A 70 -8.60 9.79 6.19
N GLN A 71 -9.15 10.99 6.09
CA GLN A 71 -8.85 12.12 6.96
C GLN A 71 -9.08 11.82 8.45
N SER A 72 -9.94 10.86 8.78
CA SER A 72 -10.21 10.48 10.18
C SER A 72 -9.07 9.66 10.82
N THR A 73 -8.21 9.07 9.99
CA THR A 73 -7.05 8.26 10.42
C THR A 73 -5.73 8.98 10.21
N LEU A 74 -5.76 10.18 9.64
CA LEU A 74 -4.59 10.98 9.35
C LEU A 74 -3.85 11.37 10.64
N PHE A 75 -2.57 11.02 10.68
CA PHE A 75 -1.64 11.31 11.74
C PHE A 75 -0.37 11.96 11.18
N ARG A 76 0.17 12.94 11.94
CA ARG A 76 1.42 13.62 11.62
C ARG A 76 2.41 13.45 12.76
N GLY A 77 3.64 13.07 12.42
CA GLY A 77 4.73 12.81 13.34
C GLY A 77 6.02 13.47 12.86
N LYS A 78 7.09 13.35 13.66
CA LYS A 78 8.42 13.82 13.28
C LYS A 78 9.21 12.66 12.71
N THR A 79 9.89 12.88 11.59
CA THR A 79 10.89 11.96 11.06
C THR A 79 12.19 12.21 11.80
N THR A 80 12.74 11.17 12.43
CA THR A 80 14.03 11.21 13.12
C THR A 80 15.00 10.22 12.52
N ARG A 81 16.24 10.64 12.28
CA ARG A 81 17.35 9.74 11.93
C ARG A 81 17.67 8.79 13.08
N ALA A 82 18.46 7.76 12.80
CA ALA A 82 19.00 6.84 13.82
C ALA A 82 19.78 7.57 14.95
N SER A 83 20.34 8.75 14.66
CA SER A 83 20.99 9.63 15.63
C SER A 83 20.03 10.30 16.62
N GLY A 84 18.71 10.25 16.38
CA GLY A 84 17.68 10.99 17.10
C GLY A 84 17.47 12.43 16.61
N GLU A 85 18.23 12.87 15.60
CA GLU A 85 18.04 14.16 14.93
C GLU A 85 16.69 14.19 14.22
N VAL A 86 15.88 15.23 14.49
CA VAL A 86 14.63 15.48 13.74
C VAL A 86 15.02 16.11 12.40
N VAL A 87 14.69 15.44 11.30
CA VAL A 87 15.06 15.84 9.94
C VAL A 87 13.87 16.15 9.04
N GLY A 88 12.65 15.95 9.56
CA GLY A 88 11.45 16.35 8.86
C GLY A 88 10.18 15.78 9.49
N GLU A 89 9.21 15.45 8.64
CA GLU A 89 7.85 15.06 9.02
C GLU A 89 7.52 13.66 8.50
N THR A 90 6.72 12.93 9.26
CA THR A 90 6.06 11.71 8.79
C THR A 90 4.56 11.98 8.73
N VAL A 91 3.95 11.72 7.58
CA VAL A 91 2.50 11.74 7.40
C VAL A 91 2.02 10.30 7.27
N GLN A 92 1.01 9.90 8.04
CA GLN A 92 0.50 8.53 8.04
C GLN A 92 -1.03 8.54 8.02
N TRP A 93 -1.65 7.62 7.29
CA TRP A 93 -3.09 7.35 7.32
C TRP A 93 -3.32 5.86 7.17
N TRP A 94 -4.55 5.39 7.39
CA TRP A 94 -4.90 3.98 7.25
C TRP A 94 -5.68 3.78 5.95
N SER A 95 -5.36 2.69 5.24
CA SER A 95 -6.16 2.18 4.13
C SER A 95 -7.32 1.33 4.64
N THR A 96 -8.30 1.05 3.79
CA THR A 96 -9.37 0.12 4.15
C THR A 96 -8.87 -1.32 4.27
N ALA A 97 -7.85 -1.69 3.49
CA ALA A 97 -7.17 -2.98 3.56
C ALA A 97 -6.43 -3.17 4.90
N ASP A 98 -5.87 -2.10 5.47
CA ASP A 98 -5.12 -2.14 6.74
C ASP A 98 -5.98 -2.68 7.89
N MET A 99 -7.27 -2.34 7.90
CA MET A 99 -8.18 -2.69 8.99
C MET A 99 -8.62 -4.15 8.96
N ALA A 100 -8.60 -4.80 7.79
CA ALA A 100 -9.09 -6.17 7.61
C ALA A 100 -8.00 -7.22 7.88
N ASN A 101 -6.75 -6.94 7.52
CA ASN A 101 -5.73 -7.98 7.34
C ASN A 101 -4.69 -8.12 8.47
N ALA A 102 -4.54 -7.17 9.41
CA ALA A 102 -3.76 -7.42 10.63
C ALA A 102 -3.93 -6.35 11.73
N PRO A 103 -3.98 -6.72 13.03
CA PRO A 103 -4.02 -5.77 14.15
C PRO A 103 -2.70 -5.01 14.44
N ARG A 104 -1.71 -5.00 13.53
CA ARG A 104 -0.36 -4.45 13.81
C ARG A 104 0.38 -3.82 12.62
N GLN A 105 -0.26 -3.59 11.48
CA GLN A 105 0.43 -3.01 10.32
C GLN A 105 0.35 -1.48 10.36
N PHE A 106 1.50 -0.83 10.13
CA PHE A 106 1.61 0.61 10.03
C PHE A 106 0.94 1.00 8.72
N GLY A 107 -0.16 1.76 8.74
CA GLY A 107 -0.83 2.15 7.49
C GLY A 107 0.05 2.98 6.55
N ASN A 108 -0.54 3.40 5.43
CA ASN A 108 0.10 4.24 4.42
C ASN A 108 0.89 5.39 5.04
N ARG A 109 2.10 5.65 4.52
CA ARG A 109 3.03 6.59 5.12
C ARG A 109 3.86 7.33 4.09
N MET A 110 4.06 8.61 4.30
CA MET A 110 5.03 9.45 3.60
C MET A 110 6.07 9.98 4.58
N HIS A 111 7.33 9.97 4.16
CA HIS A 111 8.43 10.59 4.89
C HIS A 111 8.91 11.80 4.11
N ILE A 112 8.89 12.95 4.78
CA ILE A 112 9.34 14.23 4.24
C ILE A 112 10.61 14.60 4.98
N VAL A 113 11.70 14.82 4.26
CA VAL A 113 13.02 15.18 4.81
C VAL A 113 13.53 16.40 4.07
N ASP A 114 13.98 17.41 4.83
CA ASP A 114 14.48 18.67 4.28
C ASP A 114 13.50 19.34 3.27
N GLY A 115 12.19 19.20 3.50
CA GLY A 115 11.11 19.78 2.69
C GLY A 115 10.77 19.02 1.40
N LEU A 116 11.37 17.84 1.18
CA LEU A 116 11.09 16.98 0.03
C LEU A 116 10.56 15.62 0.48
N LEU A 117 9.69 15.02 -0.34
CA LEU A 117 9.25 13.65 -0.17
C LEU A 117 10.44 12.70 -0.37
N GLU A 118 10.89 12.01 0.68
CA GLU A 118 12.01 11.07 0.63
C GLU A 118 11.57 9.70 0.13
N HIS A 119 10.47 9.18 0.69
CA HIS A 119 9.83 7.93 0.28
C HIS A 119 8.41 7.83 0.80
N LEU A 120 7.64 6.88 0.25
CA LEU A 120 6.30 6.59 0.73
C LEU A 120 5.96 5.09 0.63
N THR A 121 5.24 4.59 1.62
CA THR A 121 4.73 3.22 1.70
C THR A 121 3.22 3.24 1.51
N VAL A 122 2.71 2.42 0.59
CA VAL A 122 1.28 2.27 0.31
C VAL A 122 0.91 0.80 0.45
N PHE A 123 -0.14 0.53 1.23
CA PHE A 123 -0.84 -0.73 1.32
C PHE A 123 -1.89 -0.78 0.23
N LEU A 124 -1.95 -1.91 -0.48
CA LEU A 124 -2.79 -2.03 -1.65
C LEU A 124 -4.23 -2.39 -1.22
N ASP A 125 -5.19 -1.55 -1.64
CA ASP A 125 -6.63 -1.80 -1.48
C ASP A 125 -7.22 -2.60 -2.67
N VAL A 126 -6.36 -3.14 -3.53
CA VAL A 126 -6.73 -3.94 -4.69
C VAL A 126 -5.93 -5.23 -4.70
N ASP A 127 -6.55 -6.31 -5.18
CA ASP A 127 -5.89 -7.59 -5.35
C ASP A 127 -4.82 -7.45 -6.45
N VAL A 128 -3.56 -7.37 -6.04
CA VAL A 128 -2.40 -7.41 -6.93
C VAL A 128 -1.67 -8.72 -6.72
N THR A 129 -1.49 -9.47 -7.81
CA THR A 129 -0.74 -10.72 -7.77
C THR A 129 0.72 -10.51 -8.19
N LEU A 130 1.56 -11.48 -7.85
CA LEU A 130 2.94 -11.54 -8.33
C LEU A 130 3.01 -11.60 -9.86
N GLU A 131 2.10 -12.33 -10.51
CA GLU A 131 2.04 -12.40 -11.97
C GLU A 131 1.76 -11.02 -12.59
N ASP A 132 0.81 -10.26 -12.05
CA ASP A 132 0.50 -8.90 -12.54
C ASP A 132 1.75 -8.00 -12.51
N LEU A 133 2.53 -8.07 -11.43
CA LEU A 133 3.77 -7.31 -11.31
C LEU A 133 4.83 -7.76 -12.32
N LEU A 134 5.02 -9.06 -12.47
CA LEU A 134 6.03 -9.60 -13.39
C LEU A 134 5.68 -9.31 -14.85
N GLU A 135 4.39 -9.32 -15.21
CA GLU A 135 3.94 -8.91 -16.54
C GLU A 135 4.20 -7.42 -16.80
N ARG A 136 4.01 -6.58 -15.78
CA ARG A 136 4.11 -5.12 -15.92
C ARG A 136 5.55 -4.58 -15.85
N TYR A 137 6.37 -5.13 -14.97
CA TYR A 137 7.70 -4.61 -14.63
C TYR A 137 8.83 -5.60 -14.94
N GLY A 138 8.51 -6.85 -15.28
CA GLY A 138 9.51 -7.91 -15.46
C GLY A 138 9.97 -8.49 -14.12
N PRO A 139 11.02 -9.35 -14.14
CA PRO A 139 11.55 -9.94 -12.92
C PRO A 139 12.24 -8.89 -12.03
N PRO A 140 12.19 -9.04 -10.69
CA PRO A 140 12.91 -8.17 -9.78
C PRO A 140 14.44 -8.36 -9.91
N GLU A 141 15.20 -7.33 -9.54
CA GLU A 141 16.67 -7.40 -9.54
C GLU A 141 17.18 -8.38 -8.47
N LYS A 142 16.55 -8.36 -7.29
CA LYS A 142 16.78 -9.28 -6.16
C LYS A 142 15.49 -9.49 -5.39
N PHE A 143 15.51 -10.48 -4.50
CA PHE A 143 14.52 -10.58 -3.45
C PHE A 143 15.14 -11.01 -2.12
N THR A 144 14.39 -10.86 -1.05
CA THR A 144 14.68 -11.44 0.27
C THR A 144 13.48 -12.23 0.78
N ALA A 145 13.72 -13.20 1.65
CA ALA A 145 12.66 -13.94 2.31
C ALA A 145 13.07 -14.36 3.71
N TRP A 146 12.25 -14.03 4.71
CA TRP A 146 12.47 -14.42 6.10
C TRP A 146 11.13 -14.68 6.80
N HIS A 147 11.20 -15.38 7.93
CA HIS A 147 10.05 -15.56 8.82
C HIS A 147 9.78 -14.27 9.59
N GLU A 148 8.52 -13.82 9.59
CA GLU A 148 8.07 -12.69 10.39
C GLU A 148 6.81 -13.06 11.18
N GLY A 149 6.64 -12.44 12.35
CA GLY A 149 5.51 -12.65 13.24
C GLY A 149 5.84 -13.52 14.47
N VAL A 150 5.28 -13.13 15.63
CA VAL A 150 5.47 -13.82 16.92
C VAL A 150 4.38 -14.86 17.18
N GLU A 151 3.15 -14.58 16.71
CA GLU A 151 1.95 -15.40 16.96
C GLU A 151 1.40 -16.03 15.67
N VAL A 152 1.42 -15.27 14.57
CA VAL A 152 1.11 -15.76 13.22
C VAL A 152 2.40 -15.70 12.42
N TRP A 153 3.01 -16.87 12.21
CA TRP A 153 4.19 -16.98 11.37
C TRP A 153 3.74 -16.82 9.94
N TYR A 154 4.38 -15.93 9.20
CA TYR A 154 4.30 -15.88 7.75
C TYR A 154 5.71 -15.74 7.19
N VAL A 155 5.86 -16.04 5.91
CA VAL A 155 7.08 -15.71 5.16
C VAL A 155 6.84 -14.36 4.51
N LYS A 156 7.64 -13.38 4.90
CA LYS A 156 7.67 -12.09 4.22
C LYS A 156 8.67 -12.19 3.08
N VAL A 157 8.23 -11.85 1.88
CA VAL A 157 9.09 -11.75 0.71
C VAL A 157 9.12 -10.31 0.25
N THR A 158 10.31 -9.74 0.08
CA THR A 158 10.46 -8.40 -0.49
C THR A 158 11.13 -8.50 -1.85
N LEU A 159 10.51 -7.94 -2.89
CA LEU A 159 11.03 -7.91 -4.25
C LEU A 159 11.55 -6.51 -4.57
N TYR A 160 12.77 -6.41 -5.08
CA TYR A 160 13.47 -5.14 -5.31
C TYR A 160 13.44 -4.75 -6.80
N TYR A 161 12.88 -3.56 -7.09
CA TYR A 161 12.87 -2.91 -8.41
C TYR A 161 13.49 -1.50 -8.33
N PRO A 162 14.72 -1.34 -7.82
CA PRO A 162 15.28 -0.03 -7.50
C PRO A 162 15.50 0.84 -8.73
N ARG A 163 15.74 0.25 -9.91
CA ARG A 163 15.79 0.99 -11.18
C ARG A 163 14.46 1.59 -11.61
N ASP A 164 13.36 0.95 -11.24
CA ASP A 164 12.01 1.48 -11.45
C ASP A 164 11.60 2.43 -10.32
N GLY A 165 12.29 2.36 -9.18
CA GLY A 165 12.14 3.25 -8.02
C GLY A 165 11.06 2.78 -7.07
N PHE A 166 10.91 1.46 -6.94
CA PHE A 166 10.06 0.86 -5.93
C PHE A 166 10.57 -0.50 -5.47
N MET A 167 9.98 -0.99 -4.39
CA MET A 167 10.04 -2.39 -4.00
C MET A 167 8.68 -2.79 -3.43
N THR A 168 8.44 -4.09 -3.33
CA THR A 168 7.13 -4.57 -2.90
C THR A 168 7.26 -5.73 -1.92
N THR A 169 6.25 -5.91 -1.06
CA THR A 169 6.20 -7.03 -0.11
C THR A 169 5.07 -7.97 -0.46
N LEU A 170 5.32 -9.27 -0.32
CA LEU A 170 4.34 -10.35 -0.35
C LEU A 170 4.30 -11.02 1.02
N ILE A 171 3.12 -11.52 1.38
CA ILE A 171 2.93 -12.35 2.57
C ILE A 171 2.54 -13.75 2.12
N ILE A 172 3.37 -14.73 2.49
CA ILE A 172 3.18 -16.12 2.12
C ILE A 172 2.90 -16.94 3.38
N PRO A 173 1.90 -17.83 3.38
CA PRO A 173 1.66 -18.74 4.49
C PRO A 173 2.90 -19.58 4.83
N PRO A 174 3.20 -19.81 6.12
CA PRO A 174 4.49 -20.37 6.55
C PRO A 174 4.70 -21.83 6.13
N HIS A 175 3.60 -22.58 5.98
CA HIS A 175 3.63 -23.99 5.55
C HIS A 175 3.85 -24.17 4.05
N ASP A 176 3.90 -23.07 3.31
CA ASP A 176 3.84 -23.04 1.87
C ASP A 176 4.79 -21.96 1.32
N ALA A 177 6.04 -21.97 1.80
CA ALA A 177 7.11 -21.03 1.45
C ALA A 177 7.53 -21.17 -0.03
N GLN A 178 6.61 -20.84 -0.93
CA GLN A 178 6.70 -20.95 -2.37
C GLN A 178 6.09 -19.70 -3.00
N LEU A 179 6.83 -19.10 -3.94
CA LEU A 179 6.28 -18.08 -4.82
C LEU A 179 5.38 -18.74 -5.86
N ARG A 180 4.18 -18.18 -6.02
CA ARG A 180 3.19 -18.57 -7.02
C ARG A 180 2.76 -17.35 -7.83
N PRO A 181 2.25 -17.53 -9.05
CA PRO A 181 1.63 -16.45 -9.81
C PRO A 181 0.62 -15.65 -8.98
N GLU A 182 -0.19 -16.34 -8.18
CA GLU A 182 -1.27 -15.77 -7.37
C GLU A 182 -0.81 -15.27 -5.99
N SER A 183 0.50 -15.27 -5.69
CA SER A 183 1.00 -14.72 -4.43
C SER A 183 0.63 -13.25 -4.31
N GLU A 184 -0.06 -12.91 -3.22
CA GLU A 184 -0.59 -11.57 -2.99
C GLU A 184 0.52 -10.57 -2.66
N VAL A 185 0.46 -9.43 -3.33
CA VAL A 185 1.29 -8.26 -3.07
C VAL A 185 0.52 -7.34 -2.13
N VAL A 186 1.12 -7.05 -0.98
CA VAL A 186 0.42 -6.33 0.10
C VAL A 186 0.83 -4.87 0.22
N THR A 187 2.11 -4.56 -0.06
CA THR A 187 2.64 -3.21 0.12
C THR A 187 3.64 -2.85 -0.95
N VAL A 188 3.63 -1.59 -1.35
CA VAL A 188 4.62 -0.99 -2.24
C VAL A 188 5.33 0.13 -1.49
N TRP A 189 6.65 0.19 -1.67
CA TRP A 189 7.47 1.29 -1.20
C TRP A 189 8.08 2.01 -2.39
N TYR A 190 7.76 3.29 -2.55
CA TYR A 190 8.27 4.13 -3.62
C TYR A 190 9.41 5.01 -3.10
N PHE A 191 10.48 5.09 -3.88
CA PHE A 191 11.69 5.83 -3.55
C PHE A 191 12.39 6.33 -4.83
N GLN A 192 13.41 7.17 -4.70
CA GLN A 192 14.13 7.67 -5.87
C GLN A 192 14.86 6.53 -6.61
N ARG A 193 14.73 6.49 -7.94
CA ARG A 193 15.42 5.47 -8.76
C ARG A 193 16.92 5.48 -8.51
N ALA A 194 17.47 4.29 -8.28
CA ALA A 194 18.90 4.09 -8.06
C ALA A 194 19.32 2.69 -8.54
N PRO A 195 20.60 2.47 -8.86
CA PRO A 195 21.17 1.12 -8.87
C PRO A 195 20.93 0.42 -7.53
N LEU A 196 20.80 -0.91 -7.56
CA LEU A 196 20.54 -1.69 -6.35
C LEU A 196 21.55 -1.41 -5.23
N GLU A 197 22.84 -1.35 -5.55
CA GLU A 197 23.89 -1.12 -4.55
C GLU A 197 23.73 0.23 -3.84
N GLU A 198 23.43 1.29 -4.61
CA GLU A 198 23.17 2.63 -4.08
C GLU A 198 21.89 2.66 -3.25
N PHE A 199 20.82 1.99 -3.71
CA PHE A 199 19.59 1.85 -2.93
C PHE A 199 19.83 1.16 -1.58
N LEU A 200 20.61 0.07 -1.56
CA LEU A 200 20.91 -0.66 -0.33
C LEU A 200 21.70 0.22 0.66
N GLU A 201 22.60 1.07 0.18
CA GLU A 201 23.28 2.07 1.02
C GLU A 201 22.30 3.10 1.58
N LEU A 202 21.47 3.71 0.73
CA LEU A 202 20.47 4.70 1.15
C LEU A 202 19.46 4.13 2.15
N SER A 203 19.05 2.86 1.97
CA SER A 203 18.08 2.18 2.84
C SER A 203 18.56 2.12 4.30
N ARG A 204 19.87 2.07 4.53
CA ARG A 204 20.47 2.04 5.87
C ARG A 204 20.29 3.35 6.61
N ASP A 205 20.37 4.47 5.89
CA ASP A 205 20.31 5.81 6.48
C ASP A 205 18.88 6.21 6.85
N ILE A 206 17.90 5.75 6.07
CA ILE A 206 16.46 6.04 6.27
C ILE A 206 15.79 5.13 7.30
N GLY A 207 16.58 4.34 8.04
CA GLY A 207 16.09 3.48 9.12
C GLY A 207 15.27 2.28 8.63
N TYR A 208 15.40 1.92 7.35
CA TYR A 208 14.88 0.66 6.87
C TYR A 208 15.70 -0.49 7.48
N PRO A 209 15.10 -1.66 7.75
CA PRO A 209 15.86 -2.83 8.16
C PRO A 209 17.03 -3.02 7.22
N THR A 210 18.25 -2.91 7.76
CA THR A 210 19.46 -3.04 6.96
C THR A 210 19.48 -4.43 6.35
N VAL A 211 19.26 -4.49 5.04
CA VAL A 211 19.39 -5.73 4.28
C VAL A 211 20.88 -5.89 3.97
N SER A 212 21.49 -6.95 4.51
CA SER A 212 22.85 -7.30 4.12
C SER A 212 22.85 -7.96 2.75
N ASP A 213 23.95 -7.83 2.02
CA ASP A 213 24.09 -8.51 0.73
C ASP A 213 23.98 -10.04 0.86
N GLU A 214 24.25 -10.57 2.07
CA GLU A 214 24.19 -12.01 2.39
C GLU A 214 22.77 -12.59 2.41
N VAL A 215 21.74 -11.75 2.59
CA VAL A 215 20.33 -12.20 2.59
C VAL A 215 19.63 -11.97 1.25
N LEU A 216 20.26 -11.22 0.33
CA LEU A 216 19.75 -11.01 -1.03
C LEU A 216 19.88 -12.28 -1.87
N GLN A 217 18.82 -12.59 -2.60
CA GLN A 217 18.74 -13.76 -3.46
C GLN A 217 18.49 -13.33 -4.91
N ASP A 218 19.07 -14.07 -5.85
CA ASP A 218 18.79 -13.92 -7.28
C ASP A 218 17.38 -14.41 -7.60
N TRP A 219 16.67 -13.70 -8.48
CA TRP A 219 15.38 -14.16 -8.96
C TRP A 219 15.50 -15.47 -9.75
N HIS A 220 14.77 -16.49 -9.34
CA HIS A 220 14.76 -17.81 -9.98
C HIS A 220 13.39 -18.21 -10.56
N GLY A 221 12.43 -17.29 -10.57
CA GLY A 221 11.05 -17.55 -10.98
C GLY A 221 10.16 -18.07 -9.83
N TYR A 222 9.02 -18.62 -10.20
CA TYR A 222 8.10 -19.27 -9.26
C TYR A 222 8.72 -20.56 -8.68
N GLY A 223 8.41 -20.88 -7.42
CA GLY A 223 8.96 -22.07 -6.79
C GLY A 223 9.25 -21.90 -5.30
N PRO A 224 9.79 -22.96 -4.67
CA PRO A 224 10.21 -22.93 -3.27
C PRO A 224 11.21 -21.80 -3.00
N ILE A 225 11.09 -21.16 -1.85
CA ILE A 225 11.92 -20.03 -1.45
C ILE A 225 12.91 -20.49 -0.39
N GLU A 226 14.18 -20.11 -0.53
CA GLU A 226 15.16 -20.29 0.54
C GLU A 226 14.96 -19.19 1.58
N LEU A 227 14.68 -19.58 2.82
CA LEU A 227 14.51 -18.63 3.92
C LEU A 227 15.88 -18.31 4.52
N ARG A 228 16.20 -17.01 4.58
CA ARG A 228 17.43 -16.52 5.20
C ARG A 228 17.13 -16.02 6.62
N PRO A 229 18.03 -16.29 7.59
CA PRO A 229 17.86 -15.88 8.97
C PRO A 229 17.99 -14.36 9.15
#